data_AF-A0A8F5C1Z3-F1
#
_entry.id   AF-A0A8F5C1Z3-F1
#
_cell.length_a   1.000
_cell.length_b   1.000
_cell.length_c   1.000
_cell.angle_alpha   90.00
_cell.angle_beta   90.00
_cell.angle_gamma   90.00
#
_symmetry.space_group_name_H-M   'P 1'
#
loop_
_entity.id
_entity.type
_entity.pdbx_description
1 polymer ?
#
loop_
_entity_poly.entity_id
_entity_poly.type
_entity_poly.pdbx_seq_one_letter_code
_entity_poly.pdbx_strand_id
1 'polypeptide(L)'
;MIEPETGISILDLGLVRVTREGGELVITYIPVSAYTPPILSMSIGIQILKKCEKVKVMIDNYYLKDEINRRLEAIRNELSRISSKTIT
;
A
#
# COMPACT_ATOMS: atom_id res chain seq x y z
N MET A 1 -7.89 8.71 1.56
CA MET A 1 -6.45 8.95 1.77
C MET A 1 -6.05 9.95 0.72
N ILE A 2 -5.31 10.98 1.07
CA ILE A 2 -4.99 12.08 0.15
C ILE A 2 -3.64 11.79 -0.50
N GLU A 3 -3.56 11.98 -1.81
CA GLU A 3 -2.33 11.89 -2.57
C GLU A 3 -1.47 13.13 -2.25
N PRO A 4 -0.24 12.94 -1.74
CA PRO A 4 0.54 14.00 -1.12
C PRO A 4 1.00 15.10 -2.07
N GLU A 5 1.15 14.82 -3.37
CA GLU A 5 1.64 15.81 -4.34
C GLU A 5 0.51 16.70 -4.89
N THR A 6 -0.70 16.15 -5.03
CA THR A 6 -1.85 16.81 -5.66
C THR A 6 -2.87 17.33 -4.64
N GLY A 7 -2.89 16.80 -3.42
CA GLY A 7 -3.92 17.12 -2.43
C GLY A 7 -5.30 16.52 -2.72
N ILE A 8 -5.41 15.64 -3.72
CA ILE A 8 -6.67 15.00 -4.13
C ILE A 8 -6.74 13.58 -3.58
N SER A 9 -7.95 13.05 -3.36
CA SER A 9 -8.12 11.64 -2.95
C SER A 9 -7.51 10.68 -3.97
N ILE A 10 -6.80 9.66 -3.50
CA ILE A 10 -6.25 8.59 -4.37
C ILE A 10 -7.34 7.79 -5.09
N LEU A 11 -8.59 7.84 -4.60
CA LEU A 11 -9.74 7.20 -5.25
C LEU A 11 -10.28 8.05 -6.41
N ASP A 12 -10.36 9.37 -6.21
CA ASP A 12 -10.88 10.31 -7.22
C ASP A 12 -9.93 10.39 -8.41
N LEU A 13 -8.63 10.22 -8.18
CA LEU A 13 -7.60 10.12 -9.21
C LEU A 13 -7.52 8.74 -9.89
N GLY A 14 -8.29 7.74 -9.43
CA GLY A 14 -8.24 6.38 -9.99
C GLY A 14 -6.91 5.65 -9.76
N LEU A 15 -6.15 6.03 -8.73
CA LEU A 15 -4.81 5.50 -8.44
C LEU A 15 -4.83 4.18 -7.68
N VAL A 16 -6.01 3.68 -7.30
CA VAL A 16 -6.16 2.46 -6.52
C VAL A 16 -7.00 1.45 -7.30
N ARG A 17 -6.53 0.21 -7.33
CA ARG A 17 -7.29 -0.95 -7.80
C ARG A 17 -7.42 -1.94 -6.66
N VAL A 18 -8.59 -2.57 -6.57
CA VAL A 18 -8.86 -3.61 -5.57
C VAL A 18 -9.21 -4.90 -6.32
N THR A 19 -8.43 -5.95 -6.09
CA THR A 19 -8.64 -7.28 -6.67
C THR A 19 -8.69 -8.33 -5.57
N ARG A 20 -9.10 -9.55 -5.93
CA ARG A 20 -8.96 -10.73 -5.08
C ARG A 20 -8.04 -11.73 -5.76
N GLU A 21 -7.00 -12.15 -5.07
CA GLU A 21 -6.04 -13.14 -5.56
C GLU A 21 -5.89 -14.24 -4.50
N GLY A 22 -6.16 -15.50 -4.86
CA GLY A 22 -6.03 -16.63 -3.93
C GLY A 22 -6.89 -16.52 -2.65
N GLY A 23 -7.99 -15.76 -2.70
CA GLY A 23 -8.85 -15.49 -1.54
C GLY A 23 -8.43 -14.28 -0.70
N GLU A 24 -7.27 -13.68 -0.96
CA GLU A 24 -6.78 -12.47 -0.31
C GLU A 24 -7.20 -11.21 -1.08
N LEU A 25 -7.55 -10.13 -0.35
CA LEU A 25 -7.79 -8.83 -0.94
C LEU A 25 -6.45 -8.16 -1.27
N VAL A 26 -6.25 -7.76 -2.52
CA VAL A 26 -5.05 -7.07 -2.99
C VAL A 26 -5.43 -5.64 -3.36
N ILE A 27 -4.77 -4.67 -2.72
CA ILE A 27 -4.92 -3.25 -3.02
C ILE A 27 -3.66 -2.78 -3.74
N THR A 28 -3.81 -2.45 -5.02
CA THR A 28 -2.72 -1.92 -5.85
C THR A 28 -2.82 -0.40 -5.92
N TYR A 29 -1.78 0.29 -5.48
CA TYR A 29 -1.61 1.73 -5.64
C TYR A 29 -0.67 2.04 -6.81
N ILE A 30 -1.05 2.99 -7.64
CA ILE A 30 -0.31 3.50 -8.78
C ILE A 30 0.08 4.95 -8.45
N PRO A 31 1.36 5.26 -8.22
CA PRO A 31 1.78 6.64 -7.99
C PRO A 31 1.40 7.56 -9.16
N VAL A 32 1.10 8.82 -8.86
CA VAL A 32 0.72 9.84 -9.88
C VAL A 32 1.77 10.04 -10.95
N SER A 33 3.04 9.77 -10.62
CA SER A 33 4.16 9.86 -11.53
C SER A 33 5.18 8.76 -11.26
N ALA A 34 5.88 8.33 -12.31
CA ALA A 34 7.08 7.49 -12.16
C ALA A 34 8.19 8.20 -11.35
N TYR A 35 8.13 9.53 -11.23
CA TYR A 35 9.09 10.35 -10.49
C TYR A 35 8.60 10.75 -9.10
N THR A 36 7.40 10.33 -8.67
CA THR A 36 6.93 10.55 -7.30
C THR A 36 8.02 10.11 -6.32
N PRO A 37 8.42 10.91 -5.33
CA PRO A 37 9.47 10.53 -4.39
C PRO A 37 9.19 9.17 -3.73
N PRO A 38 10.17 8.26 -3.63
CA PRO A 38 9.95 6.89 -3.12
C PRO A 38 9.32 6.85 -1.73
N ILE A 39 9.64 7.83 -0.89
CA ILE A 39 9.10 7.98 0.45
C ILE A 39 7.58 8.21 0.43
N LEU A 40 7.06 8.94 -0.56
CA LEU A 40 5.63 9.22 -0.70
C LEU A 40 4.88 7.98 -1.16
N SER A 41 5.38 7.28 -2.19
CA SER A 41 4.83 5.98 -2.63
C SER A 41 4.78 4.96 -1.49
N MET A 42 5.87 4.85 -0.71
CA MET A 42 5.94 4.00 0.47
C MET A 42 4.92 4.42 1.53
N SER A 43 4.82 5.72 1.82
CA SER A 43 3.92 6.25 2.85
C SER A 43 2.45 5.92 2.58
N ILE A 44 2.01 5.96 1.32
CA ILE A 44 0.65 5.58 0.94
C ILE A 44 0.45 4.09 1.15
N GLY A 45 1.38 3.25 0.70
CA GLY A 45 1.32 1.81 0.92
C GLY A 45 1.20 1.43 2.40
N ILE A 46 2.00 2.05 3.26
CA ILE A 46 1.94 1.84 4.72
C ILE A 46 0.60 2.32 5.31
N GLN A 47 0.11 3.47 4.87
CA GLN A 47 -1.20 3.97 5.33
C GLN A 47 -2.34 3.02 4.93
N ILE A 48 -2.28 2.40 3.75
CA ILE A 48 -3.26 1.39 3.32
C ILE A 48 -3.17 0.17 4.25
N LEU A 49 -1.97 -0.36 4.49
CA LEU A 49 -1.77 -1.50 5.41
C LEU A 49 -2.33 -1.24 6.81
N LYS A 50 -2.14 -0.02 7.34
CA LYS A 50 -2.63 0.35 8.67
C LYS A 50 -4.14 0.54 8.74
N LYS A 51 -4.76 0.95 7.63
CA LYS A 51 -6.20 1.27 7.59
C LYS A 51 -7.04 0.07 7.16
N CYS A 52 -6.46 -0.86 6.41
CA CYS A 52 -7.12 -2.03 5.88
C CYS A 52 -6.47 -3.29 6.48
N GLU A 53 -7.16 -3.94 7.41
CA GLU A 53 -6.66 -5.17 8.02
C GLU A 53 -6.68 -6.34 7.02
N LYS A 54 -5.67 -7.22 7.11
CA LYS A 54 -5.60 -8.48 6.34
C LYS A 54 -5.67 -8.29 4.81
N VAL A 55 -5.00 -7.26 4.31
CA VAL A 55 -4.88 -7.01 2.86
C VAL A 55 -3.42 -7.13 2.44
N LYS A 56 -3.20 -7.54 1.20
CA LYS A 56 -1.93 -7.35 0.49
C LYS A 56 -1.93 -5.98 -0.15
N VAL A 57 -0.83 -5.24 -0.04
CA VAL A 57 -0.67 -3.95 -0.70
C VAL A 57 0.47 -4.04 -1.70
N MET A 58 0.23 -3.54 -2.90
CA MET A 58 1.22 -3.49 -3.97
C MET A 58 1.32 -2.09 -4.56
N ILE A 59 2.52 -1.71 -4.94
CA ILE A 59 2.81 -0.58 -5.82
C ILE A 59 3.00 -1.14 -7.22
N ASP A 60 2.41 -0.48 -8.21
CA ASP A 60 2.63 -0.78 -9.62
C ASP A 60 2.95 0.47 -10.44
N ASN A 61 3.43 0.29 -11.66
CA ASN A 61 3.85 1.35 -12.57
C ASN A 61 4.88 2.33 -11.96
N TYR A 62 5.81 1.81 -11.16
CA TYR A 62 6.81 2.60 -10.46
C TYR A 62 8.19 1.93 -10.51
N TYR A 63 9.25 2.71 -10.69
CA TYR A 63 10.59 2.18 -10.97
C TYR A 63 11.22 1.42 -9.79
N LEU A 64 10.82 1.71 -8.55
CA LEU A 64 11.23 0.96 -7.34
C LEU A 64 10.14 0.02 -6.82
N LYS A 65 9.16 -0.35 -7.65
CA LYS A 65 8.01 -1.15 -7.17
C LYS A 65 8.43 -2.43 -6.46
N ASP A 66 9.42 -3.16 -6.96
CA ASP A 66 9.83 -4.44 -6.36
C ASP A 66 10.43 -4.25 -4.97
N GLU A 67 11.29 -3.25 -4.81
CA GLU A 67 11.90 -2.90 -3.52
C GLU A 67 10.86 -2.43 -2.51
N ILE A 68 9.93 -1.57 -2.95
CA ILE A 68 8.86 -1.07 -2.08
C ILE A 68 7.90 -2.19 -1.69
N ASN A 69 7.50 -3.05 -2.63
CA ASN A 69 6.60 -4.18 -2.37
C ASN A 69 7.22 -5.17 -1.39
N ARG A 70 8.52 -5.47 -1.52
CA ARG A 70 9.25 -6.30 -0.56
C ARG A 70 9.20 -5.72 0.86
N ARG A 71 9.37 -4.40 1.00
CA ARG A 71 9.30 -3.73 2.31
C ARG A 71 7.88 -3.68 2.87
N LEU A 72 6.88 -3.41 2.04
CA LEU A 72 5.46 -3.43 2.45
C LEU A 72 5.04 -4.82 2.93
N GLU A 73 5.53 -5.88 2.27
CA GLU A 73 5.29 -7.26 2.69
C GLU A 73 5.93 -7.55 4.06
N ALA A 74 7.17 -7.11 4.30
CA ALA A 74 7.81 -7.23 5.61
C ALA A 74 7.01 -6.52 6.71
N ILE A 75 6.54 -5.30 6.44
CA ILE A 75 5.71 -4.51 7.37
C ILE A 75 4.37 -5.21 7.64
N ARG A 76 3.70 -5.74 6.61
CA ARG A 76 2.45 -6.52 6.75
C ARG A 76 2.63 -7.69 7.72
N ASN A 77 3.72 -8.42 7.56
CA ASN A 77 4.04 -9.58 8.39
C ASN A 77 4.29 -9.17 9.86
N GLU A 78 4.96 -8.04 10.09
CA GLU A 78 5.15 -7.49 11.44
C GLU A 78 3.83 -7.03 12.08
N LEU A 79 3.00 -6.29 11.36
CA LEU A 79 1.68 -5.84 11.84
C LEU A 79 0.78 -7.04 12.22
N SER A 80 0.82 -8.11 11.43
CA SER A 80 0.05 -9.33 11.70
C SER A 80 0.51 -10.03 12.99
N ARG A 81 1.83 -10.05 13.26
CA ARG A 81 2.39 -10.60 14.50
C ARG A 81 1.98 -9.78 15.73
N ILE A 82 1.96 -8.46 15.62
CA ILE A 82 1.55 -7.57 16.72
C ILE A 82 0.08 -7.81 17.07
N SER A 83 -0.80 -7.82 16.06
CA SER A 83 -2.23 -8.09 16.27
C SER A 83 -2.49 -9.43 16.96
N SER A 84 -1.68 -10.46 16.68
CA SER A 84 -1.83 -11.78 17.30
C SER A 84 -1.43 -11.81 18.79
N LYS A 85 -0.53 -10.92 19.23
CA LYS A 85 -0.05 -10.88 20.64
C LYS A 85 -1.00 -10.15 21.57
N THR A 86 -1.76 -9.17 21.08
CA THR A 86 -2.68 -8.35 21.89
C THR A 86 -3.91 -9.10 22.39
N ILE A 87 -4.13 -10.34 21.95
CA ILE A 87 -5.28 -11.18 22.31
C ILE A 87 -4.91 -12.22 23.41
N THR A 88 -3.77 -12.04 24.08
CA THR A 88 -3.30 -12.90 25.20
C THR A 88 -3.13 -12.07 26.46
#